data_AF-A0AAE1TTW8-F1
#
_entry.id   AF-A0AAE1TTW8-F1
#
_cell.length_a   1.000
_cell.length_b   1.000
_cell.length_c   1.000
_cell.angle_alpha   90.00
_cell.angle_beta   90.00
_cell.angle_gamma   90.00
#
_symmetry.space_group_name_H-M   'P 1'
#
loop_
_entity.id
_entity.type
_entity.pdbx_description
1 polymer ?
#
loop_
_entity_poly.entity_id
_entity_poly.type
_entity_poly.pdbx_seq_one_letter_code
_entity_poly.pdbx_strand_id
1 'polypeptide(L)'
;MGGMVESLVDSYNDLFIDQRDPRVDGWLFMSSPWPTLFICISYVLIVKVIGPWYMKDRPPFQLRNLLVFYNAAQVIFSTWLFYEIGMSGWFTHYSFRCQPVDYSDSPSAIRVSGICPSQRTSSVLPVRNNLS
;
A
#
# COMPACT_ATOMS: atom_id res chain seq x y z
N MET A 1 -34.14 14.57 7.54
CA MET A 1 -33.14 13.95 6.64
C MET A 1 -31.68 14.29 7.01
N GLY A 2 -31.40 14.91 8.17
CA GLY A 2 -30.02 15.22 8.61
C GLY A 2 -29.35 14.12 9.46
N GLY A 3 -30.11 13.42 10.31
CA GLY A 3 -29.52 12.50 11.29
C GLY A 3 -28.77 11.29 10.73
N MET A 4 -29.19 10.72 9.58
CA MET A 4 -28.43 9.61 8.97
C MET A 4 -27.11 10.08 8.36
N VAL A 5 -27.07 11.29 7.80
CA VAL A 5 -25.86 11.81 7.16
C VAL A 5 -24.84 12.18 8.23
N GLU A 6 -25.27 12.82 9.31
CA GLU A 6 -24.39 13.15 10.44
C GLU A 6 -23.83 11.89 11.10
N SER A 7 -24.66 10.87 11.39
CA SER A 7 -24.15 9.61 11.94
C SER A 7 -23.14 8.89 11.03
N LEU A 8 -23.30 8.99 9.71
CA LEU A 8 -22.34 8.42 8.75
C LEU A 8 -21.03 9.21 8.70
N VAL A 9 -21.12 10.54 8.78
CA VAL A 9 -19.95 11.44 8.81
C VAL A 9 -19.18 11.25 10.11
N ASP A 10 -19.87 11.15 11.24
CA ASP A 10 -19.25 10.93 12.55
C ASP A 10 -18.57 9.56 12.62
N SER A 11 -19.23 8.51 12.12
CA SER A 11 -18.62 7.17 12.04
C SER A 11 -17.40 7.15 11.11
N TYR A 12 -17.41 7.94 10.03
CA TYR A 12 -16.26 8.07 9.14
C TYR A 12 -15.10 8.82 9.83
N ASN A 13 -15.39 9.92 10.51
CA ASN A 13 -14.37 10.72 11.19
C ASN A 13 -13.72 9.93 12.34
N ASP A 14 -14.51 9.22 13.15
CA ASP A 14 -14.00 8.41 14.26
C ASP A 14 -13.03 7.31 13.77
N LEU A 15 -13.41 6.60 12.70
CA LEU A 15 -12.61 5.49 12.17
C LEU A 15 -11.38 5.93 11.37
N PHE A 16 -11.48 7.02 10.59
CA PHE A 16 -10.44 7.39 9.62
C PHE A 16 -9.61 8.62 10.01
N ILE A 17 -10.14 9.50 10.86
CA ILE A 17 -9.49 10.74 11.26
C ILE A 17 -8.97 10.63 12.70
N ASP A 18 -9.81 10.21 13.65
CA ASP A 18 -9.46 10.22 15.07
C ASP A 18 -8.52 9.07 15.47
N GLN A 19 -8.68 7.89 14.88
CA GLN A 19 -7.83 6.72 15.16
C GLN A 19 -6.48 6.74 14.41
N ARG A 20 -6.20 7.78 13.63
CA ARG A 20 -5.01 7.85 12.76
C ARG A 20 -3.77 8.33 13.52
N ASP A 21 -2.62 7.70 13.23
CA ASP A 21 -1.33 8.19 13.72
C ASP A 21 -0.95 9.50 13.00
N PRO A 22 -0.82 10.64 13.70
CA PRO A 22 -0.54 11.93 13.07
C PRO A 22 0.84 11.99 12.40
N ARG A 23 1.77 11.09 12.75
CA ARG A 23 3.14 11.07 12.18
C ARG A 23 3.18 10.69 10.70
N VAL A 24 2.18 9.95 10.24
CA VAL A 24 2.11 9.43 8.86
C VAL A 24 1.16 10.21 7.97
N ASP A 25 0.59 11.30 8.49
CA ASP A 25 -0.50 12.04 7.85
C ASP A 25 -0.09 12.73 6.53
N GLY A 26 1.15 13.25 6.48
CA GLY A 26 1.71 13.87 5.27
C GLY A 26 2.18 12.90 4.19
N TRP A 27 2.04 11.59 4.40
CA TRP A 27 2.62 10.59 3.51
C TRP A 27 1.65 10.25 2.35
N LEU A 28 2.23 10.02 1.18
CA LEU A 28 1.49 9.65 -0.04
C LEU A 28 0.62 8.40 0.23
N PHE A 29 -0.67 8.48 -0.10
CA PHE A 29 -1.70 7.44 0.12
C PHE A 29 -2.09 7.13 1.58
N MET A 30 -1.67 7.97 2.55
CA MET A 30 -2.09 7.86 3.96
C MET A 30 -2.95 9.03 4.46
N SER A 31 -2.98 10.15 3.73
CA SER A 31 -3.81 11.30 4.07
C SER A 31 -5.32 11.03 3.96
N SER A 32 -5.72 10.13 3.06
CA SER A 32 -7.13 9.81 2.82
C SER A 32 -7.29 8.43 2.18
N PRO A 33 -8.39 7.69 2.48
CA PRO A 33 -8.71 6.44 1.79
C PRO A 33 -9.19 6.65 0.35
N TRP A 34 -9.69 7.85 0.00
CA TRP A 34 -10.29 8.14 -1.30
C TRP A 34 -9.33 8.01 -2.49
N PRO A 35 -8.08 8.54 -2.45
CA PRO A 35 -7.12 8.35 -3.54
C PRO A 35 -6.82 6.87 -3.83
N THR A 36 -6.71 6.05 -2.78
CA THR A 36 -6.46 4.61 -2.92
C THR A 36 -7.64 3.91 -3.57
N LEU A 37 -8.87 4.22 -3.13
CA LEU A 37 -10.09 3.68 -3.74
C LEU A 37 -10.22 4.06 -5.21
N PHE A 38 -9.91 5.31 -5.56
CA PHE A 38 -9.95 5.78 -6.95
C PHE A 38 -8.95 5.02 -7.84
N ILE A 39 -7.73 4.76 -7.33
CA ILE A 39 -6.73 3.97 -8.06
C ILE A 39 -7.22 2.52 -8.26
N CYS A 40 -7.78 1.90 -7.23
CA CYS A 40 -8.32 0.54 -7.34
C CYS A 40 -9.46 0.45 -8.37
N ILE A 41 -10.42 1.39 -8.31
CA ILE A 41 -11.55 1.43 -9.24
C ILE A 41 -11.07 1.68 -10.67
N SER A 42 -10.20 2.68 -10.87
CA SER A 42 -9.66 2.99 -12.19
C SER A 42 -8.84 1.84 -12.77
N TYR A 43 -8.03 1.15 -11.96
CA TYR A 43 -7.31 -0.06 -12.37
C TYR A 43 -8.27 -1.15 -12.87
N VAL A 44 -9.34 -1.44 -12.13
CA VAL A 44 -10.33 -2.46 -12.53
C VAL A 44 -11.02 -2.08 -13.84
N LEU A 45 -11.42 -0.82 -14.00
CA LEU A 45 -12.04 -0.34 -15.23
C LEU A 45 -11.09 -0.42 -16.43
N ILE A 46 -9.83 -0.03 -16.25
CA ILE A 46 -8.82 -0.09 -17.30
C ILE A 46 -8.55 -1.54 -17.70
N VAL A 47 -8.33 -2.44 -16.75
CA VAL A 47 -7.95 -3.83 -17.04
C VAL A 47 -9.11 -4.66 -17.58
N LYS A 48 -10.34 -4.47 -17.08
CA LYS A 48 -11.49 -5.29 -17.50
C LYS A 48 -12.26 -4.75 -18.69
N VAL A 49 -12.31 -3.44 -18.88
CA VAL A 49 -13.16 -2.83 -19.93
C VAL A 49 -12.30 -2.27 -21.05
N ILE A 50 -11.40 -1.33 -20.72
CA ILE A 50 -10.63 -0.59 -21.73
C ILE A 50 -9.57 -1.50 -22.37
N GLY A 51 -8.90 -2.33 -21.58
CA GLY A 51 -7.86 -3.24 -22.03
C GLY A 51 -8.36 -4.22 -23.11
N PRO A 52 -9.41 -5.03 -22.85
CA PRO A 52 -9.94 -5.96 -23.83
C PRO A 52 -10.52 -5.29 -25.07
N TRP A 53 -11.14 -4.10 -24.92
CA TRP A 53 -11.63 -3.32 -26.06
C TRP A 53 -10.49 -2.85 -26.97
N TYR A 54 -9.40 -2.34 -26.39
CA TYR A 54 -8.24 -1.87 -27.15
C TYR A 54 -7.40 -3.01 -27.76
N MET A 55 -7.37 -4.19 -27.12
CA MET A 55 -6.62 -5.36 -27.60
C MET A 55 -7.38 -6.19 -28.64
N LYS A 56 -8.63 -5.86 -28.98
CA LYS A 56 -9.45 -6.65 -29.93
C LYS A 56 -8.83 -6.76 -31.33
N ASP A 57 -8.19 -5.70 -31.80
CA ASP A 57 -7.65 -5.61 -33.17
C ASP A 57 -6.11 -5.62 -33.21
N ARG A 58 -5.44 -6.04 -32.12
CA ARG A 58 -3.98 -5.99 -31.98
C ARG A 58 -3.41 -7.33 -31.48
N PRO A 59 -2.25 -7.78 -32.00
CA PRO A 59 -1.56 -8.95 -31.46
C PRO A 59 -1.01 -8.68 -30.04
N PRO A 60 -0.85 -9.71 -29.19
CA PRO A 60 -0.38 -9.55 -27.82
C PRO A 60 1.04 -9.00 -27.77
N PHE A 61 1.27 -8.02 -26.90
CA PHE A 61 2.59 -7.42 -26.70
C PHE A 61 3.54 -8.40 -26.00
N GLN A 62 4.76 -8.54 -26.52
CA GLN A 62 5.81 -9.35 -25.88
C GLN A 62 6.52 -8.54 -24.79
N LEU A 63 5.92 -8.50 -23.59
CA LEU A 63 6.45 -7.75 -22.43
C LEU A 63 7.35 -8.60 -21.52
N ARG A 64 7.87 -9.73 -22.00
CA ARG A 64 8.58 -10.73 -21.18
C ARG A 64 9.78 -10.14 -20.43
N ASN A 65 10.60 -9.33 -21.10
CA ASN A 65 11.79 -8.73 -20.49
C ASN A 65 11.42 -7.68 -19.43
N LEU A 66 10.37 -6.88 -19.70
CA LEU A 66 9.85 -5.92 -18.73
C LEU A 66 9.32 -6.64 -17.48
N LEU A 67 8.62 -7.75 -17.66
CA LEU A 67 8.09 -8.58 -16.58
C LEU A 67 9.21 -9.18 -15.71
N VAL A 68 10.29 -9.64 -16.33
CA VAL A 68 11.47 -10.16 -15.60
C VAL A 68 12.11 -9.06 -14.77
N PHE A 69 12.35 -7.88 -15.35
CA PHE A 69 12.90 -6.74 -14.62
C PHE A 69 12.01 -6.29 -13.47
N TYR A 70 10.69 -6.24 -13.71
CA TYR A 70 9.71 -5.90 -12.70
C TYR A 70 9.74 -6.86 -11.50
N ASN A 71 9.70 -8.17 -11.74
CA ASN A 71 9.77 -9.17 -10.67
C ASN A 71 11.11 -9.09 -9.91
N ALA A 72 12.23 -8.84 -10.60
CA ALA A 72 13.53 -8.67 -9.96
C ALA A 72 13.58 -7.41 -9.06
N ALA A 73 13.07 -6.28 -9.55
CA ALA A 73 12.96 -5.05 -8.76
C ALA A 73 12.05 -5.23 -7.53
N GLN A 74 10.95 -5.98 -7.68
CA GLN A 74 10.05 -6.30 -6.58
C GLN A 74 10.76 -7.12 -5.49
N VAL A 75 11.54 -8.14 -5.86
CA VAL A 75 12.31 -8.95 -4.90
C VAL A 75 13.33 -8.07 -4.17
N ILE A 76 14.10 -7.25 -4.88
CA ILE A 76 15.09 -6.33 -4.27
C ILE A 76 14.41 -5.40 -3.28
N PHE A 77 13.27 -4.80 -3.64
CA PHE A 77 12.53 -3.91 -2.77
C PHE A 77 11.98 -4.64 -1.53
N SER A 78 11.40 -5.82 -1.68
CA SER A 78 10.94 -6.64 -0.55
C SER A 78 12.09 -7.06 0.38
N THR A 79 13.26 -7.39 -0.14
CA THR A 79 14.45 -7.69 0.67
C THR A 79 14.93 -6.46 1.43
N TRP A 80 14.94 -5.28 0.80
CA TRP A 80 15.29 -4.03 1.47
C TRP A 80 14.31 -3.70 2.61
N LEU A 81 13.00 -3.83 2.38
CA LEU A 81 11.99 -3.66 3.43
C LEU A 81 12.19 -4.63 4.60
N PHE A 82 12.48 -5.90 4.30
CA PHE A 82 12.73 -6.90 5.34
C PHE A 82 13.94 -6.55 6.20
N TYR A 83 15.01 -6.06 5.58
CA TYR A 83 16.21 -5.59 6.28
C TYR A 83 15.91 -4.40 7.19
N GLU A 84 15.21 -3.38 6.69
CA GLU A 84 14.86 -2.18 7.46
C GLU A 84 13.95 -2.52 8.67
N ILE A 85 12.96 -3.40 8.50
CA ILE A 85 12.05 -3.84 9.59
C ILE A 85 12.79 -4.70 10.62
N GLY A 86 13.65 -5.60 10.14
CA GLY A 86 14.48 -6.42 11.00
C GLY A 86 15.38 -5.57 11.89
N MET A 87 16.13 -4.64 11.28
CA MET A 87 17.06 -3.76 12.01
C MET A 87 16.35 -2.76 12.93
N SER A 88 15.17 -2.28 12.55
CA SER A 88 14.41 -1.31 13.33
C SER A 88 13.70 -1.89 14.56
N GLY A 89 13.58 -3.22 14.67
CA GLY A 89 13.02 -3.84 15.86
C GLY A 89 13.42 -5.29 16.09
N TRP A 90 13.02 -6.19 15.19
CA TRP A 90 13.03 -7.65 15.44
C TRP A 90 14.41 -8.26 15.68
N PHE A 91 15.48 -7.67 15.14
CA PHE A 91 16.87 -8.13 15.34
C PHE A 91 17.62 -7.35 16.43
N THR A 92 17.03 -6.31 17.00
CA THR A 92 17.71 -5.43 17.97
C THR A 92 17.06 -5.49 19.34
N HIS A 93 15.79 -5.09 19.45
CA HIS A 93 15.12 -4.84 20.73
C HIS A 93 13.72 -5.46 20.86
N TYR A 94 13.13 -5.94 19.76
CA TYR A 94 11.81 -6.57 19.76
C TYR A 94 11.92 -8.09 19.94
N SER A 95 11.03 -8.64 20.76
CA SER A 95 10.85 -10.09 20.85
C SER A 95 9.97 -10.59 19.69
N PHE A 96 10.12 -11.86 19.31
CA PHE A 96 9.23 -12.54 18.34
C PHE A 96 7.81 -12.83 18.91
N ARG A 97 7.35 -12.04 19.88
CA ARG A 97 6.03 -12.14 20.54
C ARG A 97 5.23 -10.86 20.29
N CYS A 98 3.96 -10.85 20.69
CA CYS A 98 3.12 -9.67 20.61
C CYS A 98 3.75 -8.51 21.38
N GLN A 99 4.22 -7.49 20.67
CA GLN A 99 4.73 -6.23 21.22
C GLN A 99 3.80 -5.10 20.76
N PRO A 100 3.33 -4.22 21.65
CA PRO A 100 2.52 -3.08 21.25
C PRO A 100 3.31 -2.13 20.34
N VAL A 101 2.58 -1.39 19.50
CA VAL A 101 3.16 -0.35 18.65
C VAL A 101 3.68 0.79 19.54
N ASP A 102 4.92 1.19 19.32
CA ASP A 102 5.51 2.34 19.99
C ASP A 102 5.14 3.63 19.24
N TYR A 103 4.32 4.46 19.88
CA TYR A 103 3.90 5.77 19.36
C TYR A 103 4.87 6.89 19.73
N SER A 104 5.97 6.59 20.42
CA SER A 104 7.01 7.58 20.78
C SER A 104 7.80 8.06 19.55
N ASP A 105 8.38 9.25 19.62
CA ASP A 105 9.26 9.82 18.57
C ASP A 105 10.70 9.29 18.63
N SER A 106 10.88 8.05 19.07
CA SER A 106 12.20 7.41 19.08
C SER A 106 12.68 7.19 17.64
N PRO A 107 14.00 7.28 17.37
CA PRO A 107 14.53 7.13 16.00
C PRO A 107 14.22 5.76 15.38
N SER A 108 14.05 4.72 16.21
CA SER A 108 13.58 3.40 15.79
C SER A 108 12.08 3.40 15.41
N ALA A 109 11.22 4.02 16.22
CA ALA A 109 9.77 4.07 15.97
C ALA A 109 9.43 4.88 14.72
N ILE A 110 10.13 6.00 14.47
CA ILE A 110 9.97 6.81 13.25
C ILE A 110 10.44 6.03 12.01
N ARG A 111 11.50 5.22 12.14
CA ARG A 111 11.96 4.37 11.03
C ARG A 111 10.93 3.29 10.71
N VAL A 112 10.37 2.62 11.71
CA VAL A 112 9.29 1.63 11.52
C VAL A 112 8.05 2.28 10.89
N SER A 113 7.62 3.44 11.40
CA SER A 113 6.43 4.13 10.88
C SER A 113 6.61 4.57 9.43
N GLY A 114 7.82 4.92 9.02
CA GLY A 114 8.12 5.28 7.64
C GLY A 114 8.22 4.11 6.65
N ILE A 115 8.44 2.88 7.14
CA ILE A 115 8.49 1.70 6.28
C ILE A 115 7.07 1.25 5.88
N CYS A 116 6.10 1.33 6.78
CA CYS A 116 4.72 0.86 6.55
C CYS A 116 4.04 1.46 5.27
N PRO A 117 4.14 2.78 5.00
CA PRO A 117 3.59 3.38 3.78
C PRO A 117 4.28 2.88 2.51
N SER A 118 5.60 2.62 2.57
CA SER A 118 6.37 2.09 1.45
C SER A 118 6.01 0.65 1.10
N GLN A 119 5.46 -0.12 2.05
CA GLN A 119 4.88 -1.44 1.75
C GLN A 119 3.55 -1.33 0.99
N ARG A 120 2.74 -0.32 1.31
CA ARG A 120 1.44 -0.10 0.68
C ARG A 120 1.58 0.23 -0.80
N THR A 121 2.57 1.02 -1.19
CA THR A 121 2.81 1.35 -2.61
C THR A 121 3.22 0.13 -3.42
N SER A 122 4.02 -0.78 -2.86
CA SER A 122 4.42 -2.01 -3.56
C SER A 122 3.31 -3.04 -3.68
N SER A 123 2.36 -3.07 -2.74
CA SER A 123 1.22 -3.99 -2.81
C SER A 123 0.12 -3.53 -3.79
N VAL A 124 0.09 -2.25 -4.15
CA VAL A 124 -0.78 -1.69 -5.21
C VAL A 124 -0.28 -2.04 -6.62
N LEU A 125 0.90 -2.66 -6.76
CA LEU A 125 1.40 -3.20 -8.02
C LEU A 125 1.26 -4.74 -8.09
N PRO A 126 0.05 -5.34 -8.03
CA PRO A 126 -0.10 -6.74 -8.39
C PRO A 126 -0.02 -6.84 -9.92
N VAL A 127 1.17 -7.04 -10.46
CA VAL A 127 1.32 -7.64 -11.78
C VAL A 127 0.92 -9.11 -11.62
N ARG A 128 -0.33 -9.44 -11.99
CA ARG A 128 -0.73 -10.84 -12.13
C ARG A 128 0.13 -11.46 -13.23
N ASN A 129 1.16 -12.21 -12.82
CA ASN A 129 1.85 -13.15 -13.68
C ASN A 129 0.90 -14.34 -13.97
N ASN A 130 -0.07 -14.16 -14.87
CA ASN A 130 -0.65 -15.30 -15.58
C ASN A 130 0.28 -15.64 -16.75
N LEU A 131 1.41 -16.27 -16.42
CA LEU A 131 2.15 -17.10 -17.37
C LEU A 131 1.66 -18.53 -17.18
N SER A 132 0.49 -18.83 -17.73
CA SER A 132 0.00 -20.17 -18.04
C SER A 132 -1.11 -20.05 -19.07
#